data_AF-A0A2G0Q9U0-F1
#
_entry.id   AF-A0A2G0Q9U0-F1
#
_cell.length_a   1.000
_cell.length_b   1.000
_cell.length_c   1.000
_cell.angle_alpha   90.00
_cell.angle_beta   90.00
_cell.angle_gamma   90.00
#
_symmetry.space_group_name_H-M   'P 1'
#
loop_
_entity.id
_entity.type
_entity.pdbx_description
1 polymer ?
#
loop_
_entity_poly.entity_id
_entity_poly.type
_entity_poly.pdbx_seq_one_letter_code
_entity_poly.pdbx_strand_id
1 'polypeptide(L)'
;MTANSYLEYFLTLLGWVINNGLWHILIATGLFTLPLVIKIISVWLKVRECGEEDGNAGLQSLARIENTLYCAFFVMVVCCVPLVNVSLTTLQYDQSRAKSCGTWTPTAPDNSGYAPVMSNLNNQTAAVPLWWAVVHRLSKG
;
A
#
# COMPACT_ATOMS: atom_id res chain seq x y z
N MET A 1 13.14 -5.89 -1.29
CA MET A 1 12.88 -7.33 -1.30
C MET A 1 14.04 -8.06 -1.98
N THR A 2 15.01 -8.47 -1.18
CA THR A 2 15.71 -9.74 -1.38
C THR A 2 14.88 -10.78 -0.63
N ALA A 3 14.21 -11.69 -1.33
CA ALA A 3 13.58 -12.81 -0.64
C ALA A 3 14.71 -13.73 -0.17
N ASN A 4 14.86 -13.90 1.15
CA ASN A 4 15.91 -14.78 1.68
C ASN A 4 15.54 -16.26 1.46
N SER A 5 14.25 -16.52 1.21
CA SER A 5 13.73 -17.84 0.91
C SER A 5 12.64 -17.76 -0.16
N TYR A 6 12.53 -18.80 -0.98
CA TYR A 6 11.54 -18.91 -2.07
C TYR A 6 10.10 -18.71 -1.56
N LEU A 7 9.79 -19.18 -0.36
CA LEU A 7 8.46 -19.04 0.25
C LEU A 7 8.09 -17.58 0.56
N GLU A 8 9.05 -16.78 1.02
CA GLU A 8 8.89 -15.35 1.28
C GLU A 8 8.54 -14.58 0.00
N TYR A 9 9.13 -14.98 -1.13
CA TYR A 9 8.84 -14.41 -2.45
C TYR A 9 7.37 -14.62 -2.85
N PHE A 10 6.82 -15.83 -2.69
CA PHE A 10 5.41 -16.09 -3.02
C PHE A 10 4.45 -15.40 -2.08
N LEU A 11 4.72 -15.45 -0.77
CA LEU A 11 3.84 -14.87 0.24
C LEU A 11 3.75 -13.35 0.11
N THR A 12 4.85 -12.67 -0.22
CA THR A 12 4.84 -11.22 -0.44
C THR A 12 4.02 -10.85 -1.68
N LEU A 13 4.16 -11.58 -2.78
CA LEU A 13 3.34 -11.34 -3.97
C LEU A 13 1.85 -11.64 -3.71
N LEU A 14 1.54 -12.79 -3.12
CA LEU A 14 0.17 -13.16 -2.75
C LEU A 14 -0.46 -12.12 -1.84
N GLY A 15 0.30 -11.61 -0.85
CA GLY A 15 -0.14 -10.54 0.04
C GLY A 15 -0.56 -9.28 -0.71
N TRP A 16 0.22 -8.86 -1.71
CA TRP A 16 -0.14 -7.69 -2.53
C TRP A 16 -1.32 -7.94 -3.47
N VAL A 17 -1.47 -9.14 -4.04
CA VAL A 17 -2.65 -9.51 -4.83
C VAL A 17 -3.92 -9.45 -3.99
N ILE A 18 -3.91 -10.02 -2.78
CA ILE A 18 -5.02 -9.96 -1.83
C ILE A 18 -5.31 -8.50 -1.44
N ASN A 19 -4.27 -7.71 -1.15
CA ASN A 19 -4.41 -6.29 -0.84
C ASN A 19 -5.12 -5.52 -1.96
N ASN A 20 -4.78 -5.79 -3.22
CA ASN A 20 -5.45 -5.14 -4.36
C ASN A 20 -6.91 -5.56 -4.50
N GLY A 21 -7.22 -6.84 -4.24
CA GLY A 21 -8.59 -7.33 -4.16
C GLY A 21 -9.39 -6.60 -3.06
N LEU A 22 -8.83 -6.46 -1.86
CA LEU A 22 -9.44 -5.70 -0.76
C LEU A 22 -9.64 -4.22 -1.13
N TRP A 23 -8.66 -3.60 -1.77
CA TRP A 23 -8.76 -2.21 -2.23
C TRP A 23 -9.87 -2.02 -3.28
N HIS A 24 -10.02 -2.96 -4.21
CA HIS A 24 -11.13 -2.95 -5.17
C HIS A 24 -12.50 -3.01 -4.48
N ILE A 25 -12.63 -3.86 -3.46
CA ILE A 25 -13.87 -3.97 -2.66
C ILE A 25 -14.13 -2.66 -1.90
N LEU A 26 -13.10 -2.05 -1.31
CA LEU A 26 -13.18 -0.76 -0.61
C LEU A 26 -13.66 0.37 -1.53
N ILE A 27 -13.21 0.41 -2.78
CA ILE A 27 -13.69 1.38 -3.78
C ILE A 27 -15.13 1.08 -4.19
N ALA A 28 -15.43 -0.18 -4.52
CA ALA A 28 -16.77 -0.59 -5.00
C ALA A 28 -17.86 -0.32 -3.96
N THR A 29 -17.55 -0.50 -2.68
CA THR A 29 -18.46 -0.22 -1.56
C THR A 29 -18.46 1.24 -1.12
N GLY A 30 -17.51 2.05 -1.59
CA GLY A 30 -17.31 3.43 -1.12
C GLY A 30 -16.80 3.54 0.32
N LEU A 31 -16.44 2.41 0.95
CA LEU A 31 -16.03 2.36 2.35
C LEU A 31 -14.72 3.12 2.63
N PHE A 32 -13.91 3.35 1.59
CA PHE A 32 -12.72 4.21 1.68
C PHE A 32 -13.03 5.66 2.12
N THR A 33 -14.29 6.12 1.98
CA THR A 33 -14.72 7.47 2.39
C THR A 33 -14.99 7.62 3.88
N LEU A 34 -15.25 6.51 4.60
CA LEU A 34 -15.53 6.53 6.04
C LEU A 34 -14.52 7.32 6.88
N PRO A 35 -13.19 7.12 6.76
CA PRO A 35 -12.23 7.88 7.55
C PRO A 35 -12.27 9.39 7.26
N LEU A 36 -12.61 9.80 6.03
CA LEU A 36 -12.78 11.22 5.70
C LEU A 36 -14.03 11.80 6.37
N VAL A 37 -15.15 11.07 6.35
CA VAL A 37 -16.39 11.51 7.01
C VAL A 37 -16.19 11.64 8.52
N ILE A 38 -15.53 10.66 9.15
CA ILE A 38 -15.21 10.72 10.59
C ILE A 38 -14.33 11.93 10.90
N LYS A 39 -13.34 12.24 10.04
CA LYS A 39 -12.49 13.42 10.20
C LYS A 39 -13.29 14.72 10.08
N ILE A 40 -14.17 14.84 9.09
CA ILE A 40 -15.04 16.03 8.94
C ILE A 40 -15.92 16.22 10.18
N ILE A 41 -16.58 15.16 10.64
CA ILE A 41 -17.43 15.21 11.85
C ILE A 41 -16.59 15.62 13.08
N SER A 42 -15.36 15.10 13.22
CA SER A 42 -14.49 15.45 14.34
C SER A 42 -14.14 16.95 14.37
N VAL A 43 -13.89 17.55 13.21
CA VAL A 43 -13.63 18.99 13.11
C VAL A 43 -14.90 19.79 13.33
N TRP A 44 -16.03 19.32 12.81
CA TRP A 44 -17.33 19.96 13.03
C TRP A 44 -17.72 20.00 14.51
N LEU A 45 -17.56 18.90 15.24
CA LEU A 45 -17.79 18.86 16.70
C LEU A 45 -16.82 19.79 17.43
N LYS A 46 -15.53 19.80 17.06
CA LYS A 46 -14.51 20.70 17.62
C LYS A 46 -14.89 22.17 17.50
N VAL A 47 -15.47 22.56 16.36
CA VAL A 47 -15.92 23.95 16.11
C VAL A 47 -17.16 24.28 16.94
N ARG A 48 -18.06 23.32 17.19
CA ARG A 48 -19.23 23.56 18.08
C ARG A 48 -18.86 23.66 19.55
N GLU A 49 -17.80 22.97 19.98
CA GLU A 49 -17.27 23.05 21.35
C GLU A 49 -16.54 24.38 21.61
N CYS A 50 -15.87 24.94 20.59
CA CYS A 50 -15.30 26.28 20.64
C CYS A 50 -16.41 27.32 20.38
N GLY A 51 -17.22 27.59 21.41
CA GLY A 51 -18.18 28.69 21.41
C GLY A 51 -17.55 30.05 21.10
N GLU A 52 -18.39 30.98 20.65
CA GLU A 52 -18.17 32.35 20.14
C GLU A 52 -17.15 33.23 20.90
N GLU A 53 -15.86 32.85 20.92
CA GLU A 53 -14.82 33.67 21.55
C GLU A 53 -14.03 34.53 20.56
N ASP A 54 -14.20 34.32 19.26
CA ASP A 54 -13.68 35.21 18.22
C ASP A 54 -14.75 35.38 17.15
N GLY A 55 -15.20 36.62 16.90
CA GLY A 55 -16.26 36.97 15.94
C GLY A 55 -16.00 36.59 14.47
N ASN A 56 -14.96 35.80 14.20
CA ASN A 56 -14.58 35.24 12.91
C ASN A 56 -14.41 33.71 12.92
N ALA A 57 -15.07 33.01 13.86
CA ALA A 57 -15.01 31.55 14.01
C ALA A 57 -15.35 30.76 12.72
N GLY A 58 -16.19 31.32 11.84
CA GLY A 58 -16.57 30.70 10.56
C GLY A 58 -15.44 30.63 9.53
N LEU A 59 -14.65 31.69 9.38
CA LEU A 59 -13.53 31.72 8.43
C LEU A 59 -12.34 30.89 8.93
N GLN A 60 -12.09 30.89 10.24
CA GLN A 60 -10.97 30.14 10.82
C GLN A 60 -11.26 28.62 10.87
N SER A 61 -12.51 28.22 11.08
CA SER A 61 -12.90 26.81 11.01
C SER A 61 -12.84 26.24 9.60
N LEU A 62 -13.21 27.03 8.58
CA LEU A 62 -13.14 26.61 7.18
C LEU A 62 -11.71 26.27 6.75
N ALA A 63 -10.74 27.15 7.04
CA ALA A 63 -9.33 26.92 6.71
C ALA A 63 -8.76 25.67 7.43
N ARG A 64 -9.20 25.38 8.65
CA ARG A 64 -8.79 24.18 9.39
C ARG A 64 -9.38 22.91 8.77
N ILE A 65 -10.65 22.93 8.35
CA ILE A 65 -11.29 21.79 7.66
C ILE A 65 -10.56 21.52 6.34
N GLU A 66 -10.32 22.56 5.56
CA GLU A 66 -9.66 22.47 4.25
C GLU A 66 -8.26 21.85 4.35
N ASN A 67 -7.40 22.39 5.22
CA ASN A 67 -6.06 21.83 5.44
C ASN A 67 -6.10 20.37 5.95
N THR A 68 -7.03 20.06 6.86
CA THR A 68 -7.19 18.69 7.39
C THR A 68 -7.62 17.72 6.28
N LEU A 69 -8.52 18.16 5.40
CA LEU A 69 -9.02 17.35 4.29
C LEU A 69 -7.94 17.13 3.22
N TYR A 70 -7.15 18.16 2.91
CA TYR A 70 -6.00 18.03 2.00
C TYR A 70 -4.94 17.06 2.53
N CYS A 71 -4.55 17.18 3.79
CA CYS A 71 -3.63 16.23 4.42
C CYS A 71 -4.19 14.80 4.41
N ALA A 72 -5.46 14.63 4.79
CA ALA A 72 -6.08 13.31 4.81
C ALA A 72 -6.17 12.68 3.41
N PHE A 73 -6.50 13.47 2.40
CA PHE A 73 -6.54 13.02 1.00
C PHE A 73 -5.15 12.64 0.50
N PHE A 74 -4.14 13.47 0.78
CA PHE A 74 -2.75 13.18 0.41
C PHE A 74 -2.27 11.86 1.01
N VAL A 75 -2.47 11.64 2.31
CA VAL A 75 -2.09 10.39 2.98
C VAL A 75 -2.82 9.19 2.37
N MET A 76 -4.11 9.33 2.06
CA MET A 76 -4.89 8.26 1.44
C MET A 76 -4.33 7.87 0.05
N VAL A 77 -4.04 8.86 -0.80
CA VAL A 77 -3.49 8.61 -2.14
C VAL A 77 -2.11 7.96 -2.06
N VAL A 78 -1.24 8.47 -1.19
CA VAL A 78 0.16 8.03 -1.10
C VAL A 78 0.29 6.65 -0.45
N CYS A 79 -0.51 6.35 0.57
CA CYS A 79 -0.36 5.13 1.36
C CYS A 79 -1.32 4.00 0.97
N CYS A 80 -2.48 4.29 0.37
CA CYS A 80 -3.53 3.29 0.15
C CYS A 80 -3.79 2.99 -1.33
N VAL A 81 -3.64 3.95 -2.24
CA VAL A 81 -3.93 3.73 -3.66
C VAL A 81 -2.79 2.94 -4.30
N PRO A 82 -3.05 1.75 -4.87
CA PRO A 82 -2.02 0.93 -5.50
C PRO A 82 -1.73 1.48 -6.91
N LEU A 83 -0.78 2.40 -7.01
CA LEU A 83 -0.41 3.09 -8.25
C LEU A 83 0.79 2.44 -8.97
N VAL A 84 1.65 1.73 -8.24
CA VAL A 84 2.91 1.21 -8.77
C VAL A 84 2.81 -0.29 -9.01
N ASN A 85 2.85 -0.72 -10.27
CA ASN A 85 2.91 -2.15 -10.60
C ASN A 85 4.26 -2.74 -10.17
N VAL A 86 4.20 -3.83 -9.38
CA VAL A 86 5.37 -4.62 -9.00
C VAL A 86 5.40 -5.86 -9.87
N SER A 87 6.23 -5.82 -10.92
CA SER A 87 6.46 -6.94 -11.81
C SER A 87 7.60 -7.80 -11.28
N LEU A 88 7.41 -9.12 -11.30
CA LEU A 88 8.37 -10.10 -10.78
C LEU A 88 9.71 -10.18 -11.52
N THR A 89 9.82 -9.54 -12.70
CA THR A 89 11.11 -9.34 -13.41
C THR A 89 12.06 -8.38 -12.67
N THR A 90 11.53 -7.56 -11.74
CA THR A 90 12.30 -6.54 -11.01
C THR A 90 12.76 -7.00 -9.62
N LEU A 91 12.32 -8.17 -9.17
CA LEU A 91 12.76 -8.78 -7.90
C LEU A 91 13.76 -9.89 -8.20
N GLN A 92 15.06 -9.57 -8.10
CA GLN A 92 16.12 -10.55 -8.33
C GLN A 92 16.31 -11.47 -7.12
N TYR A 93 16.35 -12.78 -7.38
CA TYR A 93 16.70 -13.80 -6.38
C TYR A 93 18.22 -13.97 -6.32
N ASP A 94 18.82 -13.69 -5.17
CA ASP A 94 20.26 -13.85 -4.97
C ASP A 94 20.59 -15.32 -4.65
N GLN A 95 21.04 -16.05 -5.68
CA GLN A 95 21.41 -17.46 -5.57
C GLN A 95 22.73 -17.69 -4.82
N SER A 96 23.51 -16.66 -4.51
CA SER A 96 24.82 -16.83 -3.85
C SER A 96 24.68 -17.34 -2.41
N ARG A 97 23.65 -16.87 -1.69
CA ARG A 97 23.42 -17.22 -0.28
C ARG A 97 22.82 -18.60 -0.08
N ALA A 98 22.05 -19.07 -1.07
CA ALA A 98 21.47 -20.40 -1.06
C ALA A 98 22.50 -21.52 -1.30
N LYS A 99 23.69 -21.20 -1.85
CA LYS A 99 24.76 -22.18 -2.08
C LYS A 99 25.58 -22.51 -0.82
N SER A 100 25.58 -21.62 0.17
CA SER A 100 26.40 -21.76 1.39
C SER A 100 25.81 -22.73 2.42
N CYS A 101 24.50 -22.96 2.38
CA CYS A 101 23.81 -23.95 3.20
C CYS A 101 23.28 -24.99 2.22
N GLY A 102 23.74 -26.24 2.29
CA GLY A 102 23.48 -27.30 1.29
C GLY A 102 22.01 -27.75 1.13
N THR A 103 21.05 -26.86 1.37
CA THR A 103 19.64 -27.05 1.08
C THR A 103 19.36 -26.76 -0.39
N TRP A 104 18.81 -27.75 -1.09
CA TRP A 104 18.34 -27.63 -2.46
C TRP A 104 17.36 -26.47 -2.59
N THR A 105 17.80 -25.39 -3.21
CA THR A 105 16.90 -24.33 -3.68
C THR A 105 16.53 -24.66 -5.13
N PRO A 106 15.23 -24.63 -5.49
CA PRO A 106 14.84 -24.85 -6.88
C PRO A 106 15.50 -23.80 -7.78
N THR A 107 15.91 -24.24 -8.97
CA THR A 107 16.47 -23.43 -10.06
C THR A 107 15.77 -22.07 -10.18
N ALA A 108 16.50 -21.04 -10.65
CA ALA A 108 15.97 -19.72 -10.96
C ALA A 108 14.51 -19.79 -11.47
N PRO A 109 13.61 -18.95 -10.93
CA PRO A 109 12.16 -19.11 -11.06
C PRO A 109 11.66 -19.27 -12.50
N ASP A 110 12.34 -18.64 -13.47
CA ASP A 110 12.08 -18.74 -14.91
C ASP A 110 12.21 -20.18 -15.48
N ASN A 111 13.02 -21.01 -14.84
CA ASN A 111 13.33 -22.39 -15.24
C ASN A 111 12.75 -23.44 -14.29
N SER A 112 11.82 -23.04 -13.41
CA SER A 112 11.14 -23.94 -12.48
C SER A 112 9.72 -24.28 -12.97
N GLY A 113 9.14 -25.39 -12.48
CA GLY A 113 7.73 -25.74 -12.79
C GLY A 113 6.70 -24.71 -12.31
N TYR A 114 7.13 -23.67 -11.60
CA TYR A 114 6.31 -22.56 -11.12
C TYR A 114 6.38 -21.30 -12.02
N ALA A 115 7.10 -21.36 -13.15
CA ALA A 115 7.16 -20.31 -14.16
C ALA A 115 5.78 -19.73 -14.58
N PRO A 116 4.67 -20.49 -14.72
CA PRO A 116 3.39 -19.90 -15.09
C PRO A 116 2.73 -19.07 -13.97
N VAL A 117 3.14 -19.26 -12.71
CA VAL A 117 2.59 -18.55 -11.53
C VAL A 117 3.48 -17.37 -11.09
N MET A 118 4.66 -17.23 -11.71
CA MET A 118 5.76 -16.29 -11.40
C MET A 118 5.56 -14.88 -11.95
N SER A 119 4.41 -14.53 -12.50
CA SER A 119 4.12 -13.16 -12.94
C SER A 119 2.62 -12.88 -12.99
N ASN A 120 1.80 -13.93 -13.00
CA ASN A 120 0.36 -13.86 -13.11
C ASN A 120 -0.26 -14.86 -12.13
N LEU A 121 -0.75 -14.40 -10.98
CA LEU A 121 -1.84 -15.14 -10.32
C LEU A 121 -3.12 -14.76 -11.07
N ASN A 122 -3.60 -15.65 -11.93
CA ASN A 122 -4.85 -15.46 -12.66
C ASN A 122 -4.90 -14.15 -13.49
N ASN A 123 -3.85 -13.86 -14.28
CA ASN A 123 -3.76 -12.67 -15.14
C ASN A 123 -3.78 -11.31 -14.40
N GLN A 124 -3.57 -11.29 -13.08
CA GLN A 124 -3.52 -10.05 -12.29
C GLN A 124 -2.10 -9.78 -11.78
N THR A 125 -1.59 -8.59 -12.12
CA THR A 125 -0.34 -8.04 -11.57
C THR A 125 -0.59 -7.33 -10.25
N ALA A 126 0.30 -7.54 -9.28
CA ALA A 126 0.27 -6.85 -8.00
C ALA A 126 0.72 -5.39 -8.15
N ALA A 127 -0.16 -4.44 -7.90
CA ALA A 127 0.18 -3.04 -7.66
C ALA A 127 0.37 -2.75 -6.16
N VAL A 128 1.22 -1.77 -5.84
CA VAL A 128 1.62 -1.39 -4.48
C VAL A 128 1.49 0.13 -4.34
N PRO A 129 1.10 0.64 -3.16
CA PRO A 129 1.07 2.08 -2.92
C PRO A 129 2.44 2.74 -2.96
N LEU A 130 2.48 4.04 -3.27
CA LEU A 130 3.72 4.81 -3.41
C LEU A 130 4.59 4.76 -2.15
N TRP A 131 3.98 4.94 -0.96
CA TRP A 131 4.68 4.84 0.31
C TRP A 131 5.39 3.50 0.48
N TRP A 132 4.67 2.41 0.24
CA TRP A 132 5.20 1.05 0.37
C TRP A 132 6.27 0.76 -0.67
N ALA A 133 6.13 1.29 -1.89
CA ALA A 133 7.19 1.22 -2.90
C ALA A 133 8.48 1.90 -2.43
N VAL A 134 8.39 3.06 -1.75
CA VAL A 134 9.54 3.75 -1.16
C VAL A 134 10.14 2.95 -0.01
N VAL A 135 9.33 2.47 0.94
CA VAL A 135 9.79 1.61 2.04
C VAL A 135 10.50 0.37 1.51
N HIS A 136 9.96 -0.25 0.45
CA HIS A 136 10.58 -1.42 -0.19
C HIS A 136 11.89 -1.11 -0.92
N ARG A 137 12.09 0.12 -1.40
CA ARG A 137 13.36 0.56 -1.98
C ARG A 137 14.39 0.90 -0.90
N LEU A 138 13.99 1.59 0.18
CA LEU A 138 14.86 1.94 1.29
C LEU A 138 15.33 0.71 2.07
N SER A 139 14.46 -0.28 2.29
CA SER A 139 14.83 -1.55 2.93
C SER A 139 15.80 -2.41 2.10
N LYS A 140 16.12 -2.03 0.85
CA LYS A 140 17.16 -2.66 0.03
C LYS A 140 18.53 -1.97 0.15
N GLY A 141 18.59 -0.79 0.77
CA GLY A 141 19.81 -0.02 1.01
C GLY A 141 20.59 -0.50 2.22
#